data_AF-A0A0P1BKW5-F1
#
_entry.id   AF-A0A0P1BKW5-F1
#
_cell.length_a   1.000
_cell.length_b   1.000
_cell.length_c   1.000
_cell.angle_alpha   90.00
_cell.angle_beta   90.00
_cell.angle_gamma   90.00
#
_symmetry.space_group_name_H-M   'P 1'
#
loop_
_entity.id
_entity.type
_entity.pdbx_description
1 polymer ?
#
loop_
_entity_poly.entity_id
_entity_poly.type
_entity_poly.pdbx_seq_one_letter_code
_entity_poly.pdbx_strand_id
1 'polypeptide(L)'
;MVLTPPHPALDINEVAIPALANFWSSFTAHFPSALSFFSPAVQSKWYATADPLHSAVVICAAFSTYCYVMQEITGNASQVDGLWTFLPVIYTFHFTFQRAIGHWLQPPSPVTSFFQKSAAPVSAFDLIEPRLLLIFGLQVLWSARLTFNAVRRGMFKKGEEDYRWPLLRASMSRVAWEIFTLTFIAIAQNILLALTAAPSYLILTATSGKFKNSPLPNPPSSLGVGDWAIAALLVLNLVIQFFADQQQWEYQNFKRGKDKYGKSLNASKDGKSSLVKPSASKGPLAQDGTVSAAKGITSGPYTPQDAQRGFVTKGLWAFSRHPNFACEQTTWWILYLYVPLTFLPSSPATSVLRYTATYALISPLLMNILFFASTIYSESVSAGKYPAYADYQKRVGMFLPLDTAVRSIYFAFLAGGETKKVVEENVWGTPTKDVVKKQ
;
A
#
# COMPACT_ATOMS: atom_id res chain seq x y z
N MET A 1 -8.33 -7.30 41.71
CA MET A 1 -8.40 -6.91 40.28
C MET A 1 -8.71 -8.18 39.50
N VAL A 2 -9.87 -8.27 38.85
CA VAL A 2 -10.22 -9.44 38.04
C VAL A 2 -9.46 -9.32 36.72
N LEU A 3 -8.64 -10.32 36.43
CA LEU A 3 -7.81 -10.39 35.24
C LEU A 3 -8.66 -10.90 34.06
N THR A 4 -8.68 -10.18 32.93
CA THR A 4 -9.45 -10.59 31.73
C THR A 4 -8.60 -11.45 30.79
N PRO A 5 -9.03 -12.69 30.44
CA PRO A 5 -8.31 -13.54 29.50
C PRO A 5 -8.39 -13.02 28.05
N PRO A 6 -7.48 -13.45 27.15
CA PRO A 6 -7.55 -13.10 25.74
C PRO A 6 -8.85 -13.58 25.08
N HIS A 7 -9.40 -12.76 24.18
CA HIS A 7 -10.58 -13.13 23.40
C HIS A 7 -10.26 -14.30 22.46
N PRO A 8 -11.14 -15.34 22.33
CA PRO A 8 -10.86 -16.53 21.52
C PRO A 8 -10.55 -16.22 20.04
N ALA A 9 -11.14 -15.17 19.47
CA ALA A 9 -10.88 -14.76 18.10
C ALA A 9 -9.41 -14.35 17.82
N LEU A 10 -8.62 -14.07 18.86
CA LEU A 10 -7.18 -13.80 18.72
C LEU A 10 -6.37 -15.05 18.38
N ASP A 11 -6.90 -16.24 18.67
CA ASP A 11 -6.27 -17.50 18.29
C ASP A 11 -6.55 -17.82 16.83
N ILE A 12 -5.48 -17.88 16.02
CA ILE A 12 -5.58 -18.21 14.59
C ILE A 12 -6.18 -19.60 14.36
N ASN A 13 -5.98 -20.53 15.30
CA ASN A 13 -6.52 -21.90 15.25
C ASN A 13 -8.03 -21.94 15.49
N GLU A 14 -8.61 -20.88 16.04
CA GLU A 14 -10.05 -20.76 16.25
C GLU A 14 -10.77 -19.99 15.13
N VAL A 15 -10.02 -19.29 14.27
CA VAL A 15 -10.59 -18.40 13.25
C VAL A 15 -10.05 -18.72 11.86
N ALA A 16 -8.89 -18.18 11.50
CA ALA A 16 -8.42 -18.17 10.12
C ALA A 16 -8.00 -19.56 9.62
N ILE A 17 -7.35 -20.39 10.44
CA ILE A 17 -6.94 -21.74 10.02
C ILE A 17 -8.17 -22.62 9.71
N PRO A 18 -9.17 -22.75 10.61
CA PRO A 18 -10.39 -23.48 10.29
C PRO A 18 -11.15 -22.89 9.09
N ALA A 19 -11.21 -21.56 8.96
CA ALA A 19 -11.86 -20.92 7.82
C ALA A 19 -11.18 -21.35 6.50
N LEU A 20 -9.85 -21.29 6.41
CA LEU A 20 -9.11 -21.72 5.21
C LEU A 20 -9.22 -23.23 4.97
N ALA A 21 -9.09 -24.06 6.01
CA ALA A 21 -9.17 -25.51 5.91
C ALA A 21 -10.56 -25.97 5.40
N ASN A 22 -11.62 -25.29 5.82
CA ASN A 22 -13.00 -25.59 5.42
C ASN A 22 -13.42 -24.94 4.11
N PHE A 23 -12.54 -24.20 3.42
CA PHE A 23 -12.89 -23.53 2.17
C PHE A 23 -13.39 -24.52 1.12
N TRP A 24 -12.62 -25.58 0.83
CA TRP A 24 -12.95 -26.51 -0.24
C TRP A 24 -14.20 -27.34 0.06
N SER A 25 -14.36 -27.80 1.30
CA SER A 25 -15.55 -28.53 1.74
C SER A 25 -16.80 -27.65 1.70
N SER A 26 -16.71 -26.40 2.20
CA SER A 26 -17.78 -25.40 2.10
C SER A 26 -18.17 -25.12 0.65
N PHE A 27 -17.18 -24.89 -0.21
CA PHE A 27 -17.37 -24.58 -1.62
C PHE A 27 -18.07 -25.73 -2.36
N THR A 28 -17.54 -26.95 -2.28
CA THR A 28 -18.10 -28.12 -2.99
C THR A 28 -19.46 -28.54 -2.46
N ALA A 29 -19.74 -28.34 -1.17
CA ALA A 29 -21.06 -28.59 -0.59
C ALA A 29 -22.15 -27.65 -1.16
N HIS A 30 -21.81 -26.40 -1.48
CA HIS A 30 -22.75 -25.44 -2.07
C HIS A 30 -22.76 -25.52 -3.59
N PHE A 31 -21.62 -25.82 -4.21
CA PHE A 31 -21.43 -25.88 -5.66
C PHE A 31 -21.10 -27.30 -6.13
N PRO A 32 -22.06 -28.25 -6.11
CA PRO A 32 -21.81 -29.63 -6.49
C PRO A 32 -21.55 -29.83 -8.00
N SER A 33 -21.78 -28.81 -8.84
CA SER A 33 -21.48 -28.83 -10.26
C SER A 33 -21.00 -27.45 -10.74
N ALA A 34 -20.31 -27.41 -11.88
CA ALA A 34 -19.89 -26.13 -12.47
C ALA A 34 -21.07 -25.20 -12.79
N LEU A 35 -22.25 -25.75 -13.11
CA LEU A 35 -23.44 -24.95 -13.40
C LEU A 35 -24.03 -24.30 -12.14
N SER A 36 -23.96 -24.94 -10.97
CA SER A 36 -24.47 -24.33 -9.75
C SER A 36 -23.64 -23.14 -9.30
N PHE A 37 -22.36 -23.06 -9.70
CA PHE A 37 -21.54 -21.86 -9.51
C PHE A 37 -22.16 -20.62 -10.14
N PHE A 38 -22.86 -20.76 -11.27
CA PHE A 38 -23.52 -19.64 -11.94
C PHE A 38 -24.95 -19.36 -11.43
N SER A 39 -25.45 -20.12 -10.44
CA SER A 39 -26.78 -19.90 -9.88
C SER A 39 -26.76 -18.75 -8.86
N PRO A 40 -27.49 -17.63 -9.12
CA PRO A 40 -27.52 -16.51 -8.19
C PRO A 40 -28.05 -16.89 -6.81
N ALA A 41 -29.00 -17.83 -6.73
CA ALA A 41 -29.56 -18.30 -5.47
C ALA A 41 -28.53 -19.06 -4.62
N VAL A 42 -27.73 -19.92 -5.26
CA VAL A 42 -26.67 -20.69 -4.57
C VAL A 42 -25.55 -19.76 -4.12
N GLN A 43 -25.11 -18.84 -5.00
CA GLN A 43 -24.10 -17.82 -4.64
C GLN A 43 -24.56 -16.96 -3.46
N SER A 44 -25.80 -16.47 -3.51
CA SER A 44 -26.39 -15.62 -2.47
C SER A 44 -26.43 -16.33 -1.12
N LYS A 45 -26.88 -17.59 -1.11
CA LYS A 45 -26.88 -18.43 0.09
C LYS A 45 -25.47 -18.65 0.63
N TRP A 46 -24.53 -19.07 -0.23
CA TRP A 46 -23.17 -19.34 0.18
C TRP A 46 -22.48 -18.10 0.76
N TYR A 47 -22.60 -16.95 0.10
CA TYR A 47 -22.06 -15.68 0.61
C TYR A 47 -22.62 -15.32 1.99
N ALA A 48 -23.92 -15.52 2.21
CA ALA A 48 -24.58 -15.17 3.48
C ALA A 48 -24.25 -16.13 4.63
N THR A 49 -23.92 -17.40 4.35
CA THR A 49 -23.76 -18.44 5.39
C THR A 49 -22.33 -18.94 5.58
N ALA A 50 -21.46 -18.82 4.57
CA ALA A 50 -20.07 -19.25 4.66
C ALA A 50 -19.22 -18.27 5.47
N ASP A 51 -18.01 -18.69 5.84
CA ASP A 51 -17.05 -17.77 6.44
C ASP A 51 -16.72 -16.64 5.44
N PRO A 52 -16.71 -15.37 5.85
CA PRO A 52 -16.44 -14.25 4.95
C PRO A 52 -15.09 -14.35 4.23
N LEU A 53 -14.12 -15.07 4.81
CA LEU A 53 -12.83 -15.34 4.18
C LEU A 53 -12.97 -16.18 2.90
N HIS A 54 -14.00 -17.05 2.79
CA HIS A 54 -14.21 -17.89 1.60
C HIS A 54 -14.49 -17.07 0.36
N SER A 55 -15.39 -16.08 0.46
CA SER A 55 -15.65 -15.12 -0.61
C SER A 55 -14.42 -14.26 -0.92
N ALA A 56 -13.61 -13.89 0.07
CA ALA A 56 -12.36 -13.15 -0.17
C ALA A 56 -11.33 -14.01 -0.93
N VAL A 57 -11.24 -15.32 -0.65
CA VAL A 57 -10.40 -16.26 -1.41
C VAL A 57 -10.85 -16.34 -2.87
N VAL A 58 -12.15 -16.39 -3.14
CA VAL A 58 -12.68 -16.41 -4.52
C VAL A 58 -12.39 -15.09 -5.24
N ILE A 59 -12.59 -13.94 -4.58
CA ILE A 59 -12.24 -12.63 -5.13
C ILE A 59 -10.74 -12.59 -5.47
N CYS A 60 -9.88 -13.05 -4.57
CA CYS A 60 -8.44 -13.12 -4.79
C CYS A 60 -8.08 -14.00 -5.99
N ALA A 61 -8.65 -15.21 -6.07
CA ALA A 61 -8.41 -16.12 -7.19
C ALA A 61 -8.88 -15.53 -8.53
N ALA A 62 -10.01 -14.83 -8.54
CA ALA A 62 -10.53 -14.16 -9.73
C ALA A 62 -9.60 -13.05 -10.22
N PHE A 63 -9.12 -12.17 -9.33
CA PHE A 63 -8.19 -11.10 -9.70
C PHE A 63 -6.78 -11.62 -10.04
N SER A 64 -6.30 -12.68 -9.38
CA SER A 64 -5.07 -13.37 -9.78
C SER A 64 -5.18 -13.93 -11.20
N THR A 65 -6.29 -14.60 -11.49
CA THR A 65 -6.56 -15.16 -12.83
C THR A 65 -6.63 -14.04 -13.87
N TYR A 66 -7.36 -12.95 -13.56
CA TYR A 66 -7.44 -11.77 -14.41
C TYR A 66 -6.04 -11.19 -14.71
N CYS A 67 -5.21 -10.96 -13.68
CA CYS A 67 -3.87 -10.41 -13.86
C CYS A 67 -3.03 -11.28 -14.78
N TYR A 68 -3.02 -12.59 -14.56
CA TYR A 68 -2.24 -13.51 -15.38
C TYR A 68 -2.74 -13.55 -16.82
N VAL A 69 -4.04 -13.78 -17.03
CA VAL A 69 -4.64 -13.86 -18.36
C VAL A 69 -4.45 -12.55 -19.14
N MET A 70 -4.69 -11.40 -18.50
CA MET A 70 -4.53 -10.11 -19.16
C MET A 70 -3.08 -9.80 -19.48
N GLN A 71 -2.13 -10.21 -18.63
CA GLN A 71 -0.71 -10.10 -18.97
C GLN A 71 -0.39 -10.93 -20.22
N GLU A 72 -0.86 -12.17 -20.31
CA GLU A 72 -0.61 -13.02 -21.49
C GLU A 72 -1.21 -12.44 -22.77
N ILE A 73 -2.40 -11.83 -22.68
CA ILE A 73 -3.05 -11.18 -23.81
C ILE A 73 -2.31 -9.90 -24.24
N THR A 74 -1.83 -9.11 -23.28
CA THR A 74 -1.33 -7.74 -23.54
C THR A 74 0.20 -7.63 -23.59
N GLY A 75 0.92 -8.62 -23.08
CA GLY A 75 2.35 -8.55 -22.82
C GLY A 75 2.75 -7.59 -21.70
N ASN A 76 1.79 -7.05 -20.94
CA ASN A 76 1.98 -6.02 -19.92
C ASN A 76 1.71 -6.58 -18.52
N ALA A 77 2.74 -6.59 -17.67
CA ALA A 77 2.70 -7.14 -16.31
C ALA A 77 2.12 -6.17 -15.26
N SER A 78 1.86 -4.92 -15.64
CA SER A 78 1.27 -3.90 -14.75
C SER A 78 -0.23 -4.03 -14.51
N GLN A 79 -0.85 -5.16 -14.88
CA GLN A 79 -2.27 -5.41 -14.56
C GLN A 79 -2.53 -5.27 -13.07
N VAL A 80 -1.62 -5.77 -12.23
CA VAL A 80 -1.75 -5.69 -10.78
C VAL A 80 -1.49 -4.28 -10.25
N ASP A 81 -0.63 -3.48 -10.90
CA ASP A 81 -0.24 -2.14 -10.45
C ASP A 81 -1.44 -1.18 -10.38
N GLY A 82 -2.37 -1.29 -11.33
CA GLY A 82 -3.63 -0.54 -11.29
C GLY A 82 -4.57 -1.03 -10.19
N LEU A 83 -4.58 -2.34 -9.91
CA LEU A 83 -5.45 -2.94 -8.89
C LEU A 83 -5.03 -2.59 -7.46
N TRP A 84 -3.76 -2.25 -7.24
CA TRP A 84 -3.25 -1.77 -5.94
C TRP A 84 -4.05 -0.59 -5.39
N THR A 85 -4.63 0.25 -6.25
CA THR A 85 -5.39 1.42 -5.80
C THR A 85 -6.80 1.07 -5.35
N PHE A 86 -7.34 -0.11 -5.69
CA PHE A 86 -8.74 -0.47 -5.47
C PHE A 86 -8.92 -1.72 -4.60
N LEU A 87 -8.13 -2.77 -4.80
CA LEU A 87 -8.34 -4.06 -4.14
C LEU A 87 -8.33 -3.98 -2.61
N PRO A 88 -7.42 -3.23 -1.96
CA PRO A 88 -7.45 -3.12 -0.50
C PRO A 88 -8.80 -2.58 0.00
N VAL A 89 -9.36 -1.58 -0.70
CA VAL A 89 -10.69 -1.02 -0.38
C VAL A 89 -11.80 -2.03 -0.66
N ILE A 90 -11.72 -2.81 -1.73
CA ILE A 90 -12.69 -3.86 -2.05
C ILE A 90 -12.73 -4.93 -0.95
N TYR A 91 -11.58 -5.38 -0.45
CA TYR A 91 -11.53 -6.36 0.63
C TYR A 91 -12.05 -5.79 1.96
N THR A 92 -11.68 -4.56 2.30
CA THR A 92 -12.21 -3.93 3.51
C THR A 92 -13.71 -3.65 3.38
N PHE A 93 -14.21 -3.23 2.21
CA PHE A 93 -15.63 -3.13 1.92
C PHE A 93 -16.33 -4.47 2.14
N HIS A 94 -15.80 -5.54 1.55
CA HIS A 94 -16.33 -6.89 1.69
C HIS A 94 -16.52 -7.27 3.16
N PHE A 95 -15.50 -7.08 4.01
CA PHE A 95 -15.63 -7.41 5.44
C PHE A 95 -16.53 -6.43 6.21
N THR A 96 -16.49 -5.13 5.91
CA THR A 96 -17.32 -4.12 6.59
C THR A 96 -18.81 -4.34 6.32
N PHE A 97 -19.18 -4.69 5.09
CA PHE A 97 -20.58 -4.81 4.66
C PHE A 97 -21.07 -6.25 4.58
N GLN A 98 -20.26 -7.25 4.92
CA GLN A 98 -20.57 -8.68 4.80
C GLN A 98 -21.95 -9.05 5.36
N ARG A 99 -22.27 -8.62 6.59
CA ARG A 99 -23.54 -8.96 7.25
C ARG A 99 -24.73 -8.27 6.58
N ALA A 100 -24.57 -7.00 6.21
CA ALA A 100 -25.61 -6.24 5.53
C ALA A 100 -25.92 -6.83 4.14
N ILE A 101 -24.89 -7.16 3.36
CA ILE A 101 -25.03 -7.80 2.05
C ILE A 101 -25.62 -9.21 2.21
N GLY A 102 -25.13 -10.02 3.16
CA GLY A 102 -25.68 -11.35 3.43
C GLY A 102 -27.17 -11.32 3.81
N HIS A 103 -27.57 -10.39 4.67
CA HIS A 103 -28.98 -10.18 5.03
C HIS A 103 -29.83 -9.73 3.84
N TRP A 104 -29.31 -8.86 2.96
CA TRP A 104 -30.03 -8.43 1.75
C TRP A 104 -30.16 -9.55 0.72
N LEU A 105 -29.11 -10.37 0.54
CA LEU A 105 -29.10 -11.50 -0.38
C LEU A 105 -29.96 -12.67 0.10
N GLN A 106 -30.09 -12.86 1.41
CA GLN A 106 -30.89 -13.91 2.04
C GLN A 106 -31.76 -13.32 3.17
N PRO A 107 -32.84 -12.61 2.83
CA PRO A 107 -33.71 -12.02 3.83
C PRO A 107 -34.43 -13.12 4.65
N PRO A 108 -34.76 -12.87 5.93
CA PRO A 108 -35.50 -13.82 6.75
C PRO A 108 -36.83 -14.22 6.08
N SER A 109 -37.24 -15.48 6.25
CA SER A 109 -38.50 -15.95 5.67
C SER A 109 -39.69 -15.19 6.27
N PRO A 110 -40.80 -14.99 5.52
CA PRO A 110 -42.00 -14.33 6.05
C PRO A 110 -42.55 -14.98 7.32
N VAL A 111 -42.38 -16.30 7.46
CA VAL A 111 -42.78 -17.06 8.64
C VAL A 111 -41.89 -16.71 9.83
N THR A 112 -40.56 -16.66 9.64
CA THR A 112 -39.61 -16.23 10.67
C THR A 112 -39.90 -14.81 11.12
N SER A 113 -40.13 -13.89 10.17
CA SER A 113 -40.50 -12.50 10.46
C SER A 113 -41.85 -12.39 11.17
N PHE A 114 -42.81 -13.28 10.88
CA PHE A 114 -44.11 -13.31 11.55
C PHE A 114 -43.98 -13.69 13.03
N PHE A 115 -43.16 -14.70 13.36
CA PHE A 115 -42.91 -15.10 14.76
C PHE A 115 -41.93 -14.16 15.49
N GLN A 116 -41.10 -13.41 14.75
CA GLN A 116 -40.23 -12.35 15.28
C GLN A 116 -40.91 -10.97 15.37
N LYS A 117 -42.22 -10.85 15.16
CA LYS A 117 -42.98 -9.58 15.15
C LYS A 117 -42.77 -8.64 16.35
N SER A 118 -42.18 -9.11 17.45
CA SER A 118 -41.80 -8.29 18.62
C SER A 118 -40.41 -7.63 18.52
N ALA A 119 -39.62 -7.92 17.48
CA ALA A 119 -38.33 -7.29 17.22
C ALA A 119 -38.49 -6.12 16.24
N ALA A 120 -37.86 -4.99 16.55
CA ALA A 120 -37.80 -3.84 15.63
C ALA A 120 -37.18 -4.25 14.28
N PRO A 121 -37.61 -3.65 13.15
CA PRO A 121 -37.00 -3.92 11.86
C PRO A 121 -35.49 -3.63 11.93
N VAL A 122 -34.67 -4.62 11.57
CA VAL A 122 -33.21 -4.48 11.53
C VAL A 122 -32.86 -3.57 10.36
N SER A 123 -32.30 -2.40 10.64
CA SER A 123 -31.80 -1.49 9.61
C SER A 123 -30.47 -1.99 9.06
N ALA A 124 -30.09 -1.55 7.86
CA ALA A 124 -28.78 -1.86 7.30
C ALA A 124 -27.63 -1.37 8.21
N PHE A 125 -27.84 -0.28 8.96
CA PHE A 125 -26.86 0.26 9.89
C PHE A 125 -26.67 -0.60 11.15
N ASP A 126 -27.70 -1.34 11.58
CA ASP A 126 -27.58 -2.28 12.70
C ASP A 126 -26.69 -3.50 12.38
N LEU A 127 -26.44 -3.73 11.09
CA LEU A 127 -25.62 -4.84 10.58
C LEU A 127 -24.17 -4.43 10.28
N ILE A 128 -23.85 -3.15 10.37
CA ILE A 128 -22.52 -2.60 10.06
C ILE A 128 -21.87 -2.16 11.36
N GLU A 129 -20.70 -2.72 11.68
CA GLU A 129 -19.93 -2.29 12.85
C GLU A 129 -19.34 -0.88 12.60
N PRO A 130 -19.65 0.13 13.42
CA PRO A 130 -19.13 1.49 13.27
C PRO A 130 -17.61 1.59 13.13
N ARG A 131 -16.84 0.77 13.87
CA ARG A 131 -15.37 0.74 13.75
C ARG A 131 -14.92 0.24 12.38
N LEU A 132 -15.55 -0.80 11.84
CA LEU A 132 -15.23 -1.30 10.49
C LEU A 132 -15.61 -0.28 9.42
N LEU A 133 -16.69 0.47 9.63
CA LEU A 133 -17.08 1.56 8.74
C LEU A 133 -16.06 2.72 8.78
N LEU A 134 -15.53 3.06 9.95
CA LEU A 134 -14.46 4.05 10.10
C LEU A 134 -13.18 3.60 9.38
N ILE A 135 -12.74 2.36 9.61
CA ILE A 135 -11.57 1.77 8.93
C ILE A 135 -11.76 1.82 7.40
N PHE A 136 -12.94 1.41 6.92
CA PHE A 136 -13.27 1.48 5.50
C PHE A 136 -13.19 2.90 4.95
N GLY A 137 -13.79 3.89 5.63
CA GLY A 137 -13.74 5.30 5.22
C GLY A 137 -12.32 5.84 5.17
N LEU A 138 -11.48 5.51 6.15
CA LEU A 138 -10.07 5.88 6.16
C LEU A 138 -9.28 5.24 5.00
N GLN A 139 -9.58 3.98 4.67
CA GLN A 139 -8.94 3.30 3.55
C GLN A 139 -9.42 3.82 2.19
N VAL A 140 -10.67 4.29 2.10
CA VAL A 140 -11.17 5.05 0.94
C VAL A 140 -10.38 6.35 0.76
N LEU A 141 -10.10 7.10 1.84
CA LEU A 141 -9.25 8.29 1.77
C LEU A 141 -7.83 7.96 1.30
N TRP A 142 -7.23 6.88 1.83
CA TRP A 142 -5.92 6.38 1.37
C TRP A 142 -5.94 6.04 -0.13
N SER A 143 -6.97 5.33 -0.59
CA SER A 143 -7.14 4.93 -1.99
C SER A 143 -7.40 6.13 -2.90
N ALA A 144 -8.20 7.10 -2.48
CA ALA A 144 -8.44 8.33 -3.23
C ALA A 144 -7.13 9.10 -3.48
N ARG A 145 -6.30 9.25 -2.45
CA ARG A 145 -4.96 9.85 -2.56
C ARG A 145 -4.07 9.05 -3.52
N LEU A 146 -4.00 7.73 -3.36
CA LEU A 146 -3.17 6.87 -4.21
C LEU A 146 -3.63 6.92 -5.67
N THR A 147 -4.94 6.82 -5.91
CA THR A 147 -5.56 6.89 -7.23
C THR A 147 -5.31 8.24 -7.90
N PHE A 148 -5.45 9.35 -7.16
CA PHE A 148 -5.06 10.68 -7.65
C PHE A 148 -3.61 10.71 -8.13
N ASN A 149 -2.68 10.16 -7.33
CA ASN A 149 -1.26 10.09 -7.69
C ASN A 149 -1.00 9.18 -8.90
N ALA A 150 -1.71 8.05 -9.01
CA ALA A 150 -1.62 7.12 -10.13
C ALA A 150 -2.12 7.74 -11.44
N VAL A 151 -3.30 8.38 -11.41
CA VAL A 151 -3.92 9.04 -12.57
C VAL A 151 -3.00 10.13 -13.14
N ARG A 152 -2.51 11.05 -12.29
CA ARG A 152 -1.64 12.14 -12.78
C ARG A 152 -0.31 11.65 -13.35
N ARG A 153 0.19 10.50 -12.86
CA ARG A 153 1.38 9.83 -13.40
C ARG A 153 1.10 9.04 -14.68
N GLY A 154 -0.16 8.94 -15.10
CA GLY A 154 -0.56 8.23 -16.32
C GLY A 154 -0.63 6.71 -16.16
N MET A 155 -0.65 6.17 -14.94
CA MET A 155 -0.61 4.72 -14.67
C MET A 155 -1.72 3.92 -15.36
N PHE A 156 -2.87 4.56 -15.63
CA PHE A 156 -4.01 3.92 -16.29
C PHE A 156 -4.08 4.15 -17.81
N LYS A 157 -3.09 4.80 -18.42
CA LYS A 157 -3.08 4.95 -19.88
C LYS A 157 -2.80 3.60 -20.54
N LYS A 158 -3.47 3.35 -21.67
CA LYS A 158 -3.31 2.11 -22.43
C LYS A 158 -1.85 1.89 -22.83
N GLY A 159 -1.31 0.73 -22.46
CA GLY A 159 0.05 0.33 -22.81
C GLY A 159 1.14 0.80 -21.86
N GLU A 160 0.82 1.61 -20.83
CA GLU A 160 1.78 1.96 -19.79
C GLU A 160 2.11 0.74 -18.93
N GLU A 161 3.40 0.53 -18.70
CA GLU A 161 3.94 -0.53 -17.85
C GLU A 161 4.94 0.10 -16.88
N ASP A 162 4.93 -0.35 -15.62
CA ASP A 162 5.92 0.05 -14.63
C ASP A 162 7.31 -0.33 -15.12
N TYR A 163 8.20 0.64 -15.14
CA TYR A 163 9.56 0.51 -15.67
C TYR A 163 10.38 -0.64 -15.04
N ARG A 164 10.00 -1.12 -13.85
CA ARG A 164 10.66 -2.25 -13.18
C ARG A 164 10.40 -3.56 -13.90
N TRP A 165 9.25 -3.76 -14.54
CA TRP A 165 8.91 -5.02 -15.19
C TRP A 165 9.77 -5.31 -16.43
N PRO A 166 9.98 -4.38 -17.37
CA PRO A 166 10.91 -4.60 -18.48
C PRO A 166 12.35 -4.87 -18.02
N LEU A 167 12.81 -4.18 -16.97
CA LEU A 167 14.14 -4.39 -16.40
C LEU A 167 14.30 -5.79 -15.81
N LEU A 168 13.32 -6.25 -15.03
CA LEU A 168 13.33 -7.61 -14.47
C LEU A 168 13.22 -8.67 -15.57
N ARG A 169 12.30 -8.48 -16.54
CA ARG A 169 12.11 -9.37 -17.69
C ARG A 169 13.39 -9.56 -18.49
N ALA A 170 14.15 -8.48 -18.74
CA ALA A 170 15.42 -8.55 -19.46
C ALA A 170 16.51 -9.36 -18.73
N SER A 171 16.37 -9.55 -17.42
CA SER A 171 17.33 -10.32 -16.60
C SER A 171 16.97 -11.81 -16.45
N MET A 172 15.83 -12.24 -17.02
CA MET A 172 15.28 -13.58 -16.84
C MET A 172 15.14 -14.32 -18.18
N SER A 173 15.22 -15.64 -18.15
CA SER A 173 14.78 -16.47 -19.29
C SER A 173 13.26 -16.41 -19.43
N ARG A 174 12.73 -16.78 -20.61
CA ARG A 174 11.27 -16.81 -20.84
C ARG A 174 10.54 -17.66 -19.79
N VAL A 175 11.04 -18.86 -19.50
CA VAL A 175 10.42 -19.76 -18.51
C VAL A 175 10.47 -19.16 -17.10
N ALA A 176 11.61 -18.55 -16.72
CA ALA A 176 11.72 -17.89 -15.42
C ALA A 176 10.75 -16.69 -15.31
N TRP A 177 10.57 -15.93 -16.38
CA TRP A 177 9.61 -14.83 -16.45
C TRP A 177 8.17 -15.32 -16.31
N GLU A 178 7.79 -16.41 -16.99
CA GLU A 178 6.44 -16.99 -16.86
C GLU A 178 6.15 -17.45 -15.43
N ILE A 179 7.09 -18.18 -14.82
CA ILE A 179 6.94 -18.61 -13.42
C ILE A 179 6.85 -17.40 -12.49
N PHE A 180 7.71 -16.40 -12.69
CA PHE A 180 7.73 -15.18 -11.89
C PHE A 180 6.42 -14.41 -11.99
N THR A 181 5.89 -14.23 -13.19
CA THR A 181 4.65 -13.47 -13.39
C THR A 181 3.44 -14.17 -12.81
N LEU A 182 3.32 -15.50 -12.99
CA LEU A 182 2.24 -16.28 -12.38
C LEU A 182 2.32 -16.25 -10.85
N THR A 183 3.48 -16.59 -10.29
CA THR A 183 3.62 -16.79 -8.84
C THR A 183 3.71 -15.48 -8.07
N PHE A 184 4.52 -14.54 -8.53
CA PHE A 184 4.76 -13.27 -7.84
C PHE A 184 3.74 -12.21 -8.24
N ILE A 185 3.67 -11.85 -9.53
CA ILE A 185 2.87 -10.71 -9.99
C ILE A 185 1.37 -10.99 -9.89
N ALA A 186 0.92 -12.16 -10.33
CA ALA A 186 -0.50 -12.50 -10.34
C ALA A 186 -1.00 -13.05 -9.00
N ILE A 187 -0.31 -14.04 -8.41
CA ILE A 187 -0.78 -14.70 -7.18
C ILE A 187 -0.35 -13.94 -5.93
N ALA A 188 0.96 -13.81 -5.68
CA ALA A 188 1.45 -13.28 -4.40
C ALA A 188 1.03 -11.81 -4.16
N GLN A 189 1.05 -10.95 -5.18
CA GLN A 189 0.59 -9.56 -5.04
C GLN A 189 -0.91 -9.48 -4.72
N ASN A 190 -1.77 -10.31 -5.34
CA ASN A 190 -3.20 -10.32 -5.03
C ASN A 190 -3.49 -10.88 -3.62
N ILE A 191 -2.75 -11.89 -3.18
CA ILE A 191 -2.81 -12.38 -1.80
C ILE A 191 -2.40 -11.27 -0.83
N LEU A 192 -1.32 -10.55 -1.13
CA LEU A 192 -0.86 -9.42 -0.32
C LEU A 192 -1.94 -8.33 -0.22
N LEU A 193 -2.59 -7.98 -1.35
CA LEU A 193 -3.69 -7.03 -1.40
C LEU A 193 -4.89 -7.49 -0.55
N ALA A 194 -5.22 -8.79 -0.56
CA ALA A 194 -6.25 -9.36 0.31
C ALA A 194 -5.87 -9.29 1.79
N LEU A 195 -4.61 -9.61 2.12
CA LEU A 195 -4.10 -9.60 3.49
C LEU A 195 -4.07 -8.20 4.11
N THR A 196 -4.10 -7.13 3.32
CA THR A 196 -4.24 -5.77 3.84
C THR A 196 -5.47 -5.62 4.76
N ALA A 197 -6.56 -6.35 4.47
CA ALA A 197 -7.82 -6.34 5.21
C ALA A 197 -7.88 -7.37 6.35
N ALA A 198 -6.78 -8.06 6.69
CA ALA A 198 -6.73 -9.00 7.82
C ALA A 198 -7.17 -8.39 9.16
N PRO A 199 -6.84 -7.13 9.51
CA PRO A 199 -7.40 -6.47 10.70
C PRO A 199 -8.93 -6.41 10.69
N SER A 200 -9.53 -6.05 9.55
CA SER A 200 -10.98 -5.95 9.37
C SER A 200 -11.67 -7.30 9.50
N TYR A 201 -11.07 -8.37 8.95
CA TYR A 201 -11.56 -9.74 9.11
C TYR A 201 -11.53 -10.20 10.58
N LEU A 202 -10.42 -9.97 11.28
CA LEU A 202 -10.31 -10.33 12.71
C LEU A 202 -11.34 -9.56 13.57
N ILE A 203 -11.55 -8.26 13.31
CA ILE A 203 -12.55 -7.47 14.06
C ILE A 203 -13.97 -7.96 13.75
N LEU A 204 -14.29 -8.25 12.49
CA LEU A 204 -15.61 -8.78 12.08
C LEU A 204 -15.91 -10.14 12.71
N THR A 205 -14.93 -11.05 12.69
CA THR A 205 -15.11 -12.41 13.22
C THR A 205 -15.29 -12.39 14.73
N ALA A 206 -14.63 -11.47 15.45
CA ALA A 206 -14.80 -11.32 16.89
C ALA A 206 -16.23 -10.97 17.32
N THR A 207 -17.03 -10.32 16.46
CA THR A 207 -18.46 -10.07 16.72
C THR A 207 -19.39 -11.07 16.04
N SER A 208 -18.86 -12.10 15.37
CA SER A 208 -19.66 -13.14 14.70
C SER A 208 -20.41 -14.03 15.70
N GLY A 209 -21.41 -14.77 15.22
CA GLY A 209 -22.22 -15.67 16.04
C GLY A 209 -21.40 -16.65 16.89
N LYS A 210 -20.23 -17.11 16.41
CA LYS A 210 -19.33 -18.01 17.14
C LYS A 210 -18.82 -17.38 18.45
N PHE A 211 -18.56 -16.08 18.47
CA PHE A 211 -17.94 -15.37 19.59
C PHE A 211 -18.81 -14.27 20.20
N LYS A 212 -20.09 -14.16 19.81
CA LYS A 212 -21.01 -13.10 20.24
C LYS A 212 -21.12 -12.96 21.77
N ASN A 213 -20.93 -14.06 22.51
CA ASN A 213 -21.01 -14.07 23.98
C ASN A 213 -19.65 -13.83 24.67
N SER A 214 -18.56 -13.70 23.91
CA SER A 214 -17.25 -13.37 24.44
C SER A 214 -17.12 -11.85 24.55
N PRO A 215 -16.81 -11.30 25.74
CA PRO A 215 -16.77 -9.85 25.94
C PRO A 215 -15.57 -9.23 25.20
N LEU A 216 -15.80 -8.09 24.55
CA LEU A 216 -14.78 -7.25 23.97
C LEU A 216 -14.58 -6.01 24.86
N PRO A 217 -13.34 -5.69 25.29
CA PRO A 217 -13.09 -4.52 26.14
C PRO A 217 -13.51 -3.20 25.48
N ASN A 218 -13.25 -3.05 24.18
CA ASN A 218 -13.71 -1.93 23.38
C ASN A 218 -14.46 -2.50 22.17
N PRO A 219 -15.77 -2.74 22.25
CA PRO A 219 -16.51 -3.38 21.17
C PRO A 219 -16.52 -2.50 19.91
N PRO A 220 -16.51 -3.07 18.69
CA PRO A 220 -16.54 -2.31 17.44
C PRO A 220 -17.89 -1.67 17.12
N SER A 221 -18.92 -2.02 17.90
CA SER A 221 -20.26 -1.43 17.87
C SER A 221 -20.32 0.01 18.41
N SER A 222 -19.26 0.49 19.05
CA SER A 222 -19.15 1.86 19.54
C SER A 222 -17.79 2.48 19.21
N LEU A 223 -17.78 3.78 18.88
CA LEU A 223 -16.58 4.56 18.63
C LEU A 223 -16.18 5.30 19.89
N GLY A 224 -14.95 5.09 20.35
CA GLY A 224 -14.35 5.79 21.48
C GLY A 224 -13.28 6.81 21.06
N VAL A 225 -12.64 7.42 22.05
CA VAL A 225 -11.54 8.37 21.83
C VAL A 225 -10.37 7.72 21.07
N GLY A 226 -10.07 6.44 21.36
CA GLY A 226 -9.03 5.70 20.67
C GLY A 226 -9.29 5.56 19.16
N ASP A 227 -10.53 5.36 18.75
CA ASP A 227 -10.90 5.25 17.34
C ASP A 227 -10.60 6.53 16.58
N TRP A 228 -10.96 7.68 17.17
CA TRP A 228 -10.72 9.01 16.58
C TRP A 228 -9.25 9.42 16.63
N ALA A 229 -8.51 9.02 17.67
CA ALA A 229 -7.08 9.27 17.75
C ALA A 229 -6.30 8.52 16.65
N ILE A 230 -6.62 7.24 16.42
CA ILE A 230 -6.03 6.45 15.33
C ILE A 230 -6.44 7.02 13.96
N ALA A 231 -7.71 7.41 13.79
CA ALA A 231 -8.19 8.05 12.57
C ALA A 231 -7.43 9.34 12.25
N ALA A 232 -7.28 10.23 13.25
CA ALA A 232 -6.54 11.48 13.11
C ALA A 232 -5.06 11.23 12.78
N LEU A 233 -4.44 10.22 13.39
CA LEU A 233 -3.06 9.81 13.09
C LEU A 233 -2.92 9.35 11.63
N LEU A 234 -3.88 8.56 11.12
CA LEU A 234 -3.87 8.15 9.71
C LEU A 234 -4.06 9.33 8.76
N VAL A 235 -5.02 10.22 9.04
CA VAL A 235 -5.23 11.43 8.23
C VAL A 235 -3.96 12.29 8.19
N LEU A 236 -3.30 12.51 9.33
CA LEU A 236 -2.02 13.21 9.39
C LEU A 236 -0.95 12.52 8.54
N ASN A 237 -0.81 11.20 8.64
CA ASN A 237 0.12 10.42 7.83
C ASN A 237 -0.17 10.56 6.33
N LEU A 238 -1.45 10.49 5.91
CA LEU A 238 -1.85 10.67 4.52
C LEU A 238 -1.57 12.08 3.99
N VAL A 239 -1.73 13.11 4.84
CA VAL A 239 -1.37 14.50 4.48
C VAL A 239 0.13 14.62 4.23
N ILE A 240 0.96 14.08 5.12
CA ILE A 240 2.43 14.07 4.93
C ILE A 240 2.79 13.32 3.65
N GLN A 241 2.16 12.16 3.41
CA GLN A 241 2.36 11.37 2.21
C GLN A 241 1.98 12.13 0.94
N PHE A 242 0.85 12.84 0.95
CA PHE A 242 0.40 13.67 -0.16
C PHE A 242 1.42 14.77 -0.50
N PHE A 243 1.98 15.44 0.50
CA PHE A 243 3.04 16.43 0.30
C PHE A 243 4.34 15.80 -0.22
N ALA A 244 4.72 14.62 0.27
CA ALA A 244 5.87 13.88 -0.24
C ALA A 244 5.71 13.53 -1.73
N ASP A 245 4.55 13.00 -2.11
CA ASP A 245 4.20 12.70 -3.50
C ASP A 245 4.16 13.98 -4.36
N GLN A 246 3.64 15.09 -3.82
CA GLN A 246 3.60 16.38 -4.52
C GLN A 246 5.00 16.93 -4.78
N GLN A 247 5.90 16.88 -3.79
CA GLN A 247 7.30 17.29 -3.96
C GLN A 247 8.01 16.45 -5.04
N GLN A 248 7.76 15.13 -5.06
CA GLN A 248 8.32 14.26 -6.09
C GLN A 248 7.74 14.59 -7.48
N TRP A 249 6.43 14.82 -7.57
CA TRP A 249 5.75 15.21 -8.80
C TRP A 249 6.30 16.52 -9.39
N GLU A 250 6.43 17.56 -8.57
CA GLU A 250 6.97 18.85 -8.98
C GLU A 250 8.43 18.72 -9.44
N TYR A 251 9.25 17.98 -8.71
CA TYR A 251 10.63 17.72 -9.12
C TYR A 251 10.71 17.00 -10.46
N GLN A 252 9.94 15.92 -10.64
CA GLN A 252 9.96 15.15 -11.88
C GLN A 252 9.44 15.96 -13.08
N ASN A 253 8.45 16.82 -12.89
CA ASN A 253 8.00 17.74 -13.93
C ASN A 253 9.07 18.78 -14.27
N PHE A 254 9.67 19.42 -13.26
CA PHE A 254 10.79 20.34 -13.46
C PHE A 254 11.94 19.69 -14.25
N LYS A 255 12.33 18.47 -13.85
CA LYS A 255 13.36 17.67 -14.52
C LYS A 255 13.02 17.33 -15.97
N ARG A 256 11.74 17.30 -16.33
CA ARG A 256 11.20 17.01 -17.67
C ARG A 256 10.78 18.29 -18.41
N GLY A 257 11.17 19.47 -17.95
CA GLY A 257 10.83 20.74 -18.59
C GLY A 257 9.33 21.06 -18.59
N LYS A 258 8.60 20.59 -17.58
CA LYS A 258 7.16 20.80 -17.40
C LYS A 258 6.87 21.71 -16.20
N ASP A 259 5.72 22.38 -16.23
CA ASP A 259 5.19 23.13 -15.08
C ASP A 259 4.67 22.18 -13.97
N LYS A 260 4.25 22.74 -12.83
CA LYS A 260 3.71 21.96 -11.70
C LYS A 260 2.43 21.17 -12.02
N TYR A 261 1.73 21.50 -13.10
CA TYR A 261 0.54 20.81 -13.58
C TYR A 261 0.84 19.77 -14.68
N GLY A 262 2.12 19.60 -15.05
CA GLY A 262 2.56 18.64 -16.06
C GLY A 262 2.43 19.15 -17.51
N LYS A 263 2.20 20.45 -17.73
CA LYS A 263 2.19 21.06 -19.06
C LYS A 263 3.62 21.37 -19.48
N SER A 264 3.95 21.11 -20.75
CA SER A 264 5.27 21.45 -21.29
C SER A 264 5.51 22.95 -21.16
N LEU A 265 6.66 23.33 -20.62
CA LEU A 265 7.12 24.71 -20.75
C LEU A 265 7.52 24.89 -22.22
N ASN A 266 7.05 25.96 -22.87
CA ASN A 266 7.42 26.24 -24.25
C ASN A 266 8.95 26.37 -24.36
N ALA A 267 9.54 25.72 -25.36
CA ALA A 267 10.92 26.02 -25.75
C ALA A 267 11.03 27.52 -26.06
N SER A 268 12.20 28.13 -25.83
CA SER A 268 12.42 29.55 -26.13
C SER A 268 11.89 29.91 -27.52
N LYS A 269 11.28 31.10 -27.68
CA LYS A 269 10.81 31.63 -28.96
C LYS A 269 11.89 31.66 -30.06
N ASP A 270 13.15 31.47 -29.67
CA ASP A 270 14.33 31.56 -30.52
C ASP A 270 14.79 30.19 -31.08
N GLY A 271 14.01 29.12 -30.89
CA GLY A 271 14.30 27.79 -31.45
C GLY A 271 15.51 27.05 -30.86
N LYS A 272 16.25 27.67 -29.94
CA LYS A 272 17.35 27.05 -29.19
C LYS A 272 16.83 26.46 -27.88
N SER A 273 16.94 25.14 -27.76
CA SER A 273 16.68 24.43 -26.51
C SER A 273 17.63 24.93 -25.41
N SER A 274 17.08 25.49 -24.34
CA SER A 274 17.82 25.95 -23.15
C SER A 274 18.19 24.78 -22.22
N LEU A 275 18.12 23.54 -22.71
CA LEU A 275 18.11 22.31 -21.91
C LEU A 275 19.53 21.90 -21.44
N VAL A 276 19.75 21.81 -20.12
CA VAL A 276 20.95 21.24 -19.48
C VAL A 276 21.03 19.70 -19.57
N LYS A 277 21.71 19.12 -20.56
CA LYS A 277 21.83 17.63 -20.68
C LYS A 277 22.09 16.95 -19.32
N PRO A 278 21.36 15.88 -18.95
CA PRO A 278 21.61 15.17 -17.71
C PRO A 278 23.09 14.79 -17.62
N SER A 279 23.72 15.04 -16.47
CA SER A 279 25.03 14.49 -16.20
C SER A 279 24.86 12.98 -16.03
N ALA A 280 25.45 12.19 -16.93
CA ALA A 280 25.78 10.78 -16.72
C ALA A 280 24.67 9.69 -16.77
N SER A 281 23.60 9.81 -17.56
CA SER A 281 22.78 8.62 -17.86
C SER A 281 23.55 7.64 -18.77
N LYS A 282 23.95 6.47 -18.26
CA LYS A 282 24.42 5.34 -19.08
C LYS A 282 23.33 4.27 -19.18
N GLY A 283 23.21 3.62 -20.34
CA GLY A 283 22.34 2.45 -20.56
C GLY A 283 21.21 2.65 -21.60
N PRO A 284 20.57 1.56 -22.08
CA PRO A 284 19.55 1.59 -23.13
C PRO A 284 18.25 2.33 -22.75
N LEU A 285 18.01 2.58 -21.45
CA LEU A 285 16.92 3.41 -20.93
C LEU A 285 17.24 4.91 -20.86
N ALA A 286 18.39 5.34 -21.39
CA ALA A 286 18.78 6.76 -21.45
C ALA A 286 17.87 7.61 -22.39
N GLN A 287 16.95 6.98 -23.12
CA GLN A 287 16.02 7.65 -24.03
C GLN A 287 14.71 8.10 -23.39
N ASP A 288 14.40 7.67 -22.16
CA ASP A 288 13.13 8.02 -21.53
C ASP A 288 13.20 9.39 -20.83
N GLY A 289 13.01 10.47 -21.61
CA GLY A 289 12.73 11.81 -21.08
C GLY A 289 13.89 12.81 -21.04
N THR A 290 14.60 13.03 -22.15
CA THR A 290 15.50 14.19 -22.31
C THR A 290 14.73 15.51 -22.37
N VAL A 291 14.42 16.13 -21.23
CA VAL A 291 14.10 17.57 -21.23
C VAL A 291 14.57 18.25 -19.96
N SER A 292 15.86 18.55 -19.95
CA SER A 292 16.57 19.25 -18.89
C SER A 292 15.91 20.55 -18.44
N ALA A 293 16.09 20.94 -17.18
CA ALA A 293 15.74 22.29 -16.74
C ALA A 293 16.35 23.32 -17.70
N ALA A 294 15.51 24.24 -18.19
CA ALA A 294 15.96 25.35 -19.01
C ALA A 294 16.95 26.21 -18.22
N LYS A 295 18.10 26.52 -18.82
CA LYS A 295 19.10 27.43 -18.28
C LYS A 295 18.41 28.76 -17.96
N GLY A 296 18.33 29.11 -16.68
CA GLY A 296 17.68 30.33 -16.20
C GLY A 296 16.21 30.21 -15.78
N ILE A 297 15.59 29.03 -15.85
CA ILE A 297 14.23 28.80 -15.32
C ILE A 297 14.33 28.15 -13.94
N THR A 298 13.95 28.89 -12.90
CA THR A 298 13.59 28.32 -11.60
C THR A 298 12.10 27.97 -11.62
N SER A 299 11.76 26.76 -11.17
CA SER A 299 10.37 26.35 -10.94
C SER A 299 10.20 26.01 -9.47
N GLY A 300 9.66 26.95 -8.70
CA GLY A 300 9.58 26.81 -7.25
C GLY A 300 10.98 26.71 -6.61
N PRO A 301 11.26 25.70 -5.77
CA PRO A 301 12.51 25.60 -5.03
C PRO A 301 13.68 24.97 -5.81
N TYR A 302 13.50 24.57 -7.07
CA TYR A 302 14.47 23.76 -7.81
C TYR A 302 15.37 24.58 -8.75
N THR A 303 16.65 24.19 -8.83
CA THR A 303 17.70 24.84 -9.63
C THR A 303 18.22 23.91 -10.74
N PRO A 304 18.96 24.43 -11.74
CA PRO A 304 19.61 23.60 -12.75
C PRO A 304 20.56 22.53 -12.18
N GLN A 305 21.20 22.79 -11.03
CA GLN A 305 22.02 21.80 -10.33
C GLN A 305 21.19 20.62 -9.81
N ASP A 306 19.96 20.87 -9.33
CA ASP A 306 19.04 19.81 -8.92
C ASP A 306 18.61 18.92 -10.11
N ALA A 307 18.45 19.52 -11.29
CA ALA A 307 18.19 18.76 -12.52
C ALA A 307 19.40 17.92 -12.95
N GLN A 308 20.62 18.46 -12.81
CA GLN A 308 21.87 17.72 -13.08
C GLN A 308 22.05 16.54 -12.12
N ARG A 309 21.68 16.70 -10.84
CA ARG A 309 21.72 15.63 -9.84
C ARG A 309 20.82 14.46 -10.19
N GLY A 310 19.63 14.74 -10.74
CA GLY A 310 18.73 13.74 -11.30
C GLY A 310 17.73 13.09 -10.33
N PHE A 311 17.78 13.42 -9.04
CA PHE A 311 16.81 13.02 -8.01
C PHE A 311 16.52 14.17 -7.03
N VAL A 312 15.37 14.09 -6.35
CA VAL A 312 14.92 15.09 -5.37
C VAL A 312 15.66 14.92 -4.05
N THR A 313 16.14 16.02 -3.48
CA THR A 313 16.79 16.04 -2.15
C THR A 313 16.19 17.09 -1.21
N LYS A 314 15.27 17.93 -1.69
CA LYS A 314 14.69 19.06 -0.93
C LYS A 314 13.35 18.71 -0.28
N GLY A 315 12.99 19.44 0.77
CA GLY A 315 11.72 19.23 1.49
C GLY A 315 11.77 17.99 2.37
N LEU A 316 10.72 17.17 2.34
CA LEU A 316 10.67 15.91 3.09
C LEU A 316 11.78 14.94 2.65
N TRP A 317 12.21 15.06 1.39
CA TRP A 317 13.29 14.27 0.81
C TRP A 317 14.67 14.60 1.41
N ALA A 318 14.82 15.68 2.17
CA ALA A 318 16.05 15.96 2.92
C ALA A 318 16.14 15.13 4.21
N PHE A 319 15.01 14.68 4.74
CA PHE A 319 14.90 13.94 6.00
C PHE A 319 14.70 12.44 5.79
N SER A 320 14.13 12.03 4.67
CA SER A 320 13.91 10.64 4.29
C SER A 320 14.13 10.51 2.80
N ARG A 321 14.80 9.45 2.34
CA ARG A 321 14.96 9.23 0.90
C ARG A 321 13.68 8.77 0.22
N HIS A 322 12.71 8.24 0.98
CA HIS A 322 11.40 7.82 0.49
C HIS A 322 10.31 8.17 1.51
N PRO A 323 10.02 9.47 1.73
CA PRO A 323 9.05 9.89 2.74
C PRO A 323 7.64 9.38 2.42
N ASN A 324 7.28 9.28 1.14
CA ASN A 324 6.01 8.70 0.71
C ASN A 324 5.92 7.19 1.00
N PHE A 325 6.99 6.42 0.82
CA PHE A 325 7.02 5.00 1.18
C PHE A 325 7.08 4.77 2.69
N ALA A 326 7.73 5.68 3.45
CA ALA A 326 7.69 5.64 4.91
C ALA A 326 6.26 5.81 5.43
N CYS A 327 5.53 6.80 4.89
CA CYS A 327 4.11 6.97 5.19
C CYS A 327 3.26 5.78 4.74
N GLU A 328 3.53 5.22 3.56
CA GLU A 328 2.80 4.05 3.04
C GLU A 328 2.96 2.84 3.97
N GLN A 329 4.17 2.55 4.42
CA GLN A 329 4.45 1.52 5.41
C GLN A 329 3.76 1.79 6.76
N THR A 330 3.75 3.06 7.19
CA THR A 330 3.12 3.48 8.44
C THR A 330 1.61 3.36 8.41
N THR A 331 0.96 3.56 7.25
CA THR A 331 -0.50 3.41 7.08
C THR A 331 -0.98 2.05 7.57
N TRP A 332 -0.29 0.98 7.19
CA TRP A 332 -0.71 -0.38 7.56
C TRP A 332 -0.52 -0.68 9.04
N TRP A 333 0.49 -0.08 9.68
CA TRP A 333 0.62 -0.14 11.13
C TRP A 333 -0.49 0.63 11.84
N ILE A 334 -0.85 1.83 11.36
CA ILE A 334 -1.93 2.63 11.95
C ILE A 334 -3.27 1.90 11.82
N LEU A 335 -3.58 1.33 10.65
CA LEU A 335 -4.79 0.52 10.46
C LEU A 335 -4.79 -0.73 11.34
N TYR A 336 -3.63 -1.36 11.55
CA TYR A 336 -3.49 -2.47 12.48
C TYR A 336 -3.81 -2.09 13.93
N LEU A 337 -3.57 -0.84 14.37
CA LEU A 337 -3.84 -0.40 15.76
C LEU A 337 -5.31 -0.57 16.19
N TYR A 338 -6.26 -0.65 15.26
CA TYR A 338 -7.66 -0.97 15.59
C TYR A 338 -7.83 -2.38 16.18
N VAL A 339 -6.91 -3.32 15.91
CA VAL A 339 -6.92 -4.66 16.50
C VAL A 339 -6.64 -4.58 18.00
N PRO A 340 -5.46 -4.14 18.49
CA PRO A 340 -5.23 -4.03 19.91
C PRO A 340 -6.19 -3.04 20.59
N LEU A 341 -6.66 -1.99 19.91
CA LEU A 341 -7.73 -1.15 20.46
C LEU A 341 -8.98 -1.98 20.80
N THR A 342 -9.40 -2.88 19.91
CA THR A 342 -10.59 -3.72 20.10
C THR A 342 -10.42 -4.71 21.25
N PHE A 343 -9.23 -5.31 21.39
CA PHE A 343 -9.03 -6.48 22.26
C PHE A 343 -8.31 -6.20 23.58
N LEU A 344 -7.50 -5.15 23.70
CA LEU A 344 -6.68 -4.89 24.88
C LEU A 344 -7.54 -4.33 26.03
N PRO A 345 -7.70 -5.06 27.15
CA PRO A 345 -8.39 -4.53 28.33
C PRO A 345 -7.50 -3.57 29.11
N SER A 346 -8.11 -2.71 29.94
CA SER A 346 -7.38 -1.85 30.89
C SER A 346 -6.55 -2.64 31.91
N SER A 347 -6.91 -3.90 32.14
CA SER A 347 -6.35 -4.80 33.17
C SER A 347 -6.10 -6.20 32.59
N PRO A 348 -5.05 -6.40 31.78
CA PRO A 348 -4.82 -7.65 31.07
C PRO A 348 -4.39 -8.79 32.01
N ALA A 349 -4.97 -9.99 31.84
CA ALA A 349 -4.57 -11.20 32.57
C ALA A 349 -3.21 -11.78 32.18
N THR A 350 -2.75 -11.40 31.00
CA THR A 350 -1.57 -11.97 30.34
C THR A 350 -0.72 -10.85 29.79
N SER A 351 0.46 -11.19 29.25
CA SER A 351 1.29 -10.23 28.52
C SER A 351 0.48 -9.49 27.45
N VAL A 352 0.70 -8.16 27.37
CA VAL A 352 0.14 -7.27 26.34
C VAL A 352 0.42 -7.80 24.92
N LEU A 353 1.53 -8.53 24.74
CA LEU A 353 1.89 -9.17 23.48
C LEU A 353 0.81 -10.10 22.93
N ARG A 354 0.00 -10.75 23.78
CA ARG A 354 -1.10 -11.61 23.29
C ARG A 354 -2.22 -10.83 22.59
N TYR A 355 -2.35 -9.53 22.87
CA TYR A 355 -3.35 -8.65 22.27
C TYR A 355 -2.79 -7.84 21.10
N THR A 356 -1.47 -7.63 21.08
CA THR A 356 -0.79 -6.80 20.07
C THR A 356 -0.02 -7.60 19.03
N ALA A 357 0.35 -8.85 19.29
CA ALA A 357 1.04 -9.74 18.35
C ALA A 357 0.10 -10.83 17.79
N THR A 358 -0.94 -10.38 17.09
CA THR A 358 -1.99 -11.24 16.51
C THR A 358 -1.60 -11.71 15.11
N TYR A 359 -2.33 -12.69 14.56
CA TYR A 359 -2.13 -13.12 13.17
C TYR A 359 -2.42 -12.02 12.15
N ALA A 360 -3.19 -10.99 12.51
CA ALA A 360 -3.44 -9.83 11.64
C ALA A 360 -2.20 -8.92 11.47
N LEU A 361 -1.12 -9.12 12.25
CA LEU A 361 0.18 -8.47 12.02
C LEU A 361 0.76 -8.77 10.64
N ILE A 362 0.32 -9.87 10.01
CA ILE A 362 0.77 -10.23 8.66
C ILE A 362 0.55 -9.08 7.66
N SER A 363 -0.51 -8.28 7.85
CA SER A 363 -0.83 -7.11 7.01
C SER A 363 0.30 -6.07 7.01
N PRO A 364 0.62 -5.38 8.12
CA PRO A 364 1.70 -4.41 8.12
C PRO A 364 3.06 -5.03 7.84
N LEU A 365 3.35 -6.25 8.31
CA LEU A 365 4.66 -6.87 8.11
C LEU A 365 4.96 -7.14 6.64
N LEU A 366 4.03 -7.74 5.90
CA LEU A 366 4.25 -8.02 4.47
C LEU A 366 4.29 -6.73 3.65
N MET A 367 3.50 -5.72 4.01
CA MET A 367 3.57 -4.41 3.36
C MET A 367 4.96 -3.77 3.56
N ASN A 368 5.52 -3.82 4.77
CA ASN A 368 6.89 -3.35 5.00
C ASN A 368 7.93 -4.13 4.20
N ILE A 369 7.83 -5.47 4.17
CA ILE A 369 8.75 -6.32 3.39
C ILE A 369 8.70 -5.95 1.91
N LEU A 370 7.51 -5.78 1.33
CA LEU A 370 7.35 -5.37 -0.07
C LEU A 370 8.00 -4.01 -0.32
N PHE A 371 7.68 -3.00 0.48
CA PHE A 371 8.21 -1.64 0.28
C PHE A 371 9.72 -1.59 0.48
N PHE A 372 10.25 -2.31 1.47
CA PHE A 372 11.68 -2.42 1.70
C PHE A 372 12.40 -3.04 0.50
N ALA A 373 11.94 -4.20 0.03
CA ALA A 373 12.53 -4.88 -1.13
C ALA A 373 12.43 -4.04 -2.41
N SER A 374 11.27 -3.43 -2.66
CA SER A 374 11.04 -2.53 -3.80
C SER A 374 11.95 -1.29 -3.74
N THR A 375 12.21 -0.77 -2.55
CA THR A 375 13.09 0.38 -2.34
C THR A 375 14.53 0.03 -2.67
N ILE A 376 15.05 -1.09 -2.14
CA ILE A 376 16.41 -1.57 -2.46
C ILE A 376 16.61 -1.67 -3.97
N TYR A 377 15.66 -2.27 -4.68
CA TYR A 377 15.73 -2.39 -6.14
C TYR A 377 15.67 -1.02 -6.84
N SER A 378 14.76 -0.15 -6.43
CA SER A 378 14.60 1.17 -7.05
C SER A 378 15.80 2.09 -6.79
N GLU A 379 16.41 1.98 -5.60
CA GLU A 379 17.64 2.70 -5.25
C GLU A 379 18.84 2.18 -6.03
N SER A 380 18.97 0.87 -6.26
CA SER A 380 20.08 0.32 -7.07
C SER A 380 20.01 0.79 -8.52
N VAL A 381 18.81 0.83 -9.10
CA VAL A 381 18.57 1.41 -10.43
C VAL A 381 18.91 2.90 -10.44
N SER A 382 18.57 3.64 -9.37
CA SER A 382 18.87 5.07 -9.26
C SER A 382 20.37 5.32 -9.11
N ALA A 383 21.08 4.52 -8.32
CA ALA A 383 22.54 4.60 -8.16
C ALA A 383 23.28 4.26 -9.46
N GLY A 384 22.78 3.30 -10.25
CA GLY A 384 23.32 3.02 -11.58
C GLY A 384 23.11 4.17 -12.58
N LYS A 385 22.07 5.00 -12.40
CA LYS A 385 21.73 6.13 -13.26
C LYS A 385 22.40 7.45 -12.83
N TYR A 386 22.53 7.69 -11.53
CA TYR A 386 22.99 8.96 -10.96
C TYR A 386 24.15 8.72 -9.98
N PRO A 387 25.40 9.07 -10.35
CA PRO A 387 26.57 8.83 -9.50
C PRO A 387 26.45 9.41 -8.08
N ALA A 388 25.84 10.61 -7.96
CA ALA A 388 25.64 11.28 -6.67
C ALA A 388 24.62 10.59 -5.74
N TYR A 389 23.85 9.61 -6.23
CA TYR A 389 22.83 8.94 -5.42
C TYR A 389 23.45 8.10 -4.30
N ALA A 390 24.63 7.51 -4.51
CA ALA A 390 25.34 6.77 -3.47
C ALA A 390 25.70 7.67 -2.28
N ASP A 391 26.04 8.93 -2.52
CA ASP A 391 26.32 9.89 -1.45
C ASP A 391 25.04 10.35 -0.74
N TYR A 392 23.92 10.43 -1.46
CA TYR A 392 22.62 10.64 -0.85
C TYR A 392 22.23 9.49 0.09
N GLN A 393 22.51 8.24 -0.29
CA GLN A 393 22.31 7.07 0.57
C GLN A 393 23.17 7.11 1.85
N LYS A 394 24.39 7.66 1.77
CA LYS A 394 25.25 7.87 2.94
C LYS A 394 24.69 8.95 3.86
N ARG A 395 24.13 10.02 3.30
CA ARG A 395 23.78 11.25 4.04
C ARG A 395 22.38 11.27 4.65
N VAL A 396 21.40 10.72 3.96
CA VAL A 396 19.98 10.79 4.34
C VAL A 396 19.46 9.38 4.56
N GLY A 397 18.69 9.14 5.63
CA GLY A 397 18.09 7.85 5.96
C GLY A 397 17.02 7.41 4.96
N MET A 398 16.83 6.09 4.81
CA MET A 398 15.95 5.54 3.77
C MET A 398 14.47 5.88 4.01
N PHE A 399 13.97 5.65 5.22
CA PHE A 399 12.57 5.89 5.58
C PHE A 399 12.43 6.85 6.77
N LEU A 400 13.23 6.66 7.83
CA LEU A 400 13.06 7.37 9.10
C LEU A 400 13.93 8.63 9.16
N PRO A 401 13.37 9.80 9.54
CA PRO A 401 14.15 11.01 9.83
C PRO A 401 15.21 10.84 10.92
N LEU A 402 14.98 9.92 11.87
CA LEU A 402 15.93 9.61 12.93
C LEU A 402 17.27 9.09 12.36
N ASP A 403 17.22 8.25 11.32
CA ASP A 403 18.43 7.75 10.65
C ASP A 403 19.22 8.90 10.02
N THR A 404 18.52 9.89 9.46
CA THR A 404 19.14 11.11 8.92
C THR A 404 19.77 11.95 10.03
N ALA A 405 19.12 12.06 11.19
CA ALA A 405 19.68 12.77 12.34
C ALA A 405 20.98 12.12 12.82
N VAL A 406 21.01 10.80 12.97
CA VAL A 406 22.23 10.04 13.33
C VAL A 406 23.34 10.24 12.30
N ARG A 407 23.02 10.17 11.00
CA ARG A 407 23.98 10.45 9.91
C ARG A 407 24.48 11.89 9.97
N SER A 408 23.62 12.85 10.30
CA SER A 408 24.01 14.26 10.42
C SER A 408 25.01 14.47 11.55
N ILE A 409 24.85 13.78 12.68
CA ILE A 409 25.83 13.78 13.79
C ILE A 409 27.17 13.18 13.31
N TYR A 410 27.14 12.04 12.61
CA TYR A 410 28.34 11.43 12.04
C TYR A 410 29.09 12.39 11.10
N PHE A 411 28.41 13.05 10.16
CA PHE A 411 29.03 14.01 9.25
C PHE A 411 29.46 15.32 9.93
N ALA A 412 28.84 15.68 11.06
CA ALA A 412 29.26 16.83 11.83
C ALA A 412 30.61 16.59 12.54
N PHE A 413 30.79 15.41 13.14
CA PHE A 413 31.89 15.19 14.11
C PHE A 413 32.90 14.11 13.73
N LEU A 414 32.54 13.13 12.90
CA LEU A 414 33.34 11.91 12.69
C LEU A 414 33.79 11.71 11.24
N ALA A 415 33.03 12.18 10.26
CA ALA A 415 33.39 12.02 8.86
C ALA A 415 34.67 12.80 8.51
N GLY A 416 35.59 12.16 7.78
CA GLY A 416 36.80 12.83 7.26
C GLY A 416 36.45 14.03 6.37
N GLY A 417 37.27 15.09 6.43
CA GLY A 417 36.98 16.38 5.80
C GLY A 417 36.69 16.29 4.29
N GLU A 418 37.43 15.45 3.56
CA GLU A 418 37.20 15.22 2.12
C GLU A 418 35.88 14.48 1.87
N THR A 419 35.62 13.37 2.57
CA THR A 419 34.36 12.61 2.47
C THR A 419 33.16 13.48 2.78
N LYS A 420 33.22 14.28 3.85
CA LYS A 420 32.17 15.24 4.21
C LYS A 420 31.94 16.24 3.08
N LYS A 421 33.01 16.87 2.57
CA LYS A 421 32.92 17.85 1.50
C LYS A 421 32.25 17.27 0.25
N VAL A 422 32.68 16.08 -0.19
CA VAL A 422 32.12 15.41 -1.39
C VAL A 422 30.65 15.08 -1.19
N VAL A 423 30.29 14.48 -0.05
CA VAL A 423 28.90 14.07 0.21
C VAL A 423 27.97 15.30 0.32
N GLU A 424 28.36 16.32 1.07
CA GLU A 424 27.54 17.54 1.22
C GLU A 424 27.39 18.29 -0.12
N GLU A 425 28.44 18.35 -0.93
CA GLU A 425 28.40 19.00 -2.26
C GLU A 425 27.52 18.21 -3.24
N ASN A 426 27.62 16.88 -3.24
CA ASN A 426 26.81 16.02 -4.13
C ASN A 426 25.32 16.04 -3.75
N VAL A 427 24.99 16.13 -2.46
CA VAL A 427 23.61 16.07 -1.98
C VAL A 427 22.92 17.45 -1.96
N TRP A 428 23.61 18.50 -1.52
CA TRP A 428 23.05 19.84 -1.33
C TRP A 428 23.61 20.90 -2.28
N GLY A 429 24.84 20.72 -2.73
CA GLY A 429 25.56 21.65 -3.62
C GLY A 429 25.48 21.27 -5.10
N THR A 430 26.57 21.54 -5.83
CA THR A 430 26.74 21.24 -7.25
C THR A 430 27.39 19.86 -7.41
N PRO A 431 26.72 18.86 -8.01
CA PRO A 431 27.30 17.53 -8.17
C PRO A 431 28.71 17.56 -8.79
N THR A 432 29.69 17.04 -8.06
CA THR A 432 31.09 17.02 -8.50
C THR A 432 31.27 16.00 -9.63
N LYS A 433 32.02 16.35 -10.68
CA LYS A 433 32.28 15.46 -11.83
C LYS A 433 33.18 14.27 -11.48
N ASP A 434 33.89 14.32 -10.36
CA ASP A 434 35.09 13.51 -10.10
C ASP A 434 34.84 12.13 -9.46
N VAL A 435 33.59 11.71 -9.28
CA VAL A 435 33.29 10.36 -8.73
C VAL A 435 33.43 9.25 -9.80
N VAL A 436 33.69 9.58 -11.07
CA VAL A 436 33.80 8.57 -12.16
C VAL A 436 35.14 7.82 -12.16
N LYS A 437 36.10 8.15 -11.29
CA LYS A 437 37.39 7.44 -11.23
C LYS A 437 37.72 6.96 -9.82
N LYS A 438 37.01 5.92 -9.36
CA LYS A 438 37.55 4.81 -8.54
C LYS A 438 36.38 3.98 -7.99
N GLN A 439 36.09 2.89 -8.69
CA GLN A 439 35.81 1.58 -8.11
C GLN A 439 36.12 0.53 -9.17
#